data_AF-A0A7Y5TZV8-F1
#
_entry.id   AF-A0A7Y5TZV8-F1
#
_cell.length_a   1.000
_cell.length_b   1.000
_cell.length_c   1.000
_cell.angle_alpha   90.00
_cell.angle_beta   90.00
_cell.angle_gamma   90.00
#
_symmetry.space_group_name_H-M   'P 1'
#
loop_
_entity.id
_entity.type
_entity.pdbx_description
1 polymer ?
#
loop_
_entity_poly.entity_id
_entity_poly.type
_entity_poly.pdbx_seq_one_letter_code
_entity_poly.pdbx_strand_id
1 'polypeptide(L)'
;MTAPRVIVLLLTAAIAGQSAPAPTRPTVAVEIDAASVDNRISPHLYGQFLEFMFEGINQGLFAELIRDRSFEEPPDATGLSRFWQRYPDNRNDDYGLSLRRVDDAAYPDRAAPDGTTGGHALRVHLTPAVIARHGLYQARVPIRADVAYRGYVWMKADTFAGTVTAALEADGSAGRVYAEAPLATANGEWKAYPFTLRPATTDPHARFALLFGGEGDLWIDRVSLMPEDAVDGVRADVFEKIRALHPAFIRWPGGNVAQDYHWAWGVGPRDTRPTWINLSWQNALEPSDFGTAEFIRFARDLGAEPSITVNVEGRGATAAEAAAWVEYCNGPTSSTYGAMRARDGHPQPYQVRYWEIGNEIWGDWVRGHSDAATYARNLTKYLAAMRAVDPSIQVIAVGDNDMAWNRRVLEDTREPFDYLAVHHYYSRRDMQGDVAKLLARPLHYERFYADMDALLRERPSGRRPRLAINEWGLDLPEAQQYSVLGALYAARLMNVFERRGDLVAMSAVSDLVNGWPGGIIQADRTGLFVTPIYLVNTLYASRRGAERLRTTLDGDVVDLVASRSADGRSMYLKAVNTALDRAVTAQISIRGMQVSGRAAVERVVADSVTAVNSFATPDAVKIT
;
A
#
# COMPACT_ATOMS: atom_id res chain seq x y z
N MET A 1 20.83 -24.68 29.72
CA MET A 1 19.82 -24.05 28.85
C MET A 1 19.43 -22.72 29.47
N THR A 2 19.64 -21.61 28.76
CA THR A 2 19.27 -20.27 29.23
C THR A 2 17.74 -20.15 29.27
N ALA A 3 17.18 -19.70 30.40
CA ALA A 3 15.74 -19.47 30.52
C ALA A 3 15.26 -18.48 29.44
N PRO A 4 14.07 -18.70 28.84
CA PRO A 4 13.54 -17.81 27.82
C PRO A 4 13.34 -16.39 28.35
N ARG A 5 13.59 -15.39 27.50
CA ARG A 5 13.35 -13.97 27.79
C ARG A 5 11.86 -13.66 27.65
N VAL A 6 11.30 -12.95 28.62
CA VAL A 6 9.93 -12.42 28.54
C VAL A 6 10.01 -11.02 27.92
N ILE A 7 9.20 -10.76 26.90
CA ILE A 7 9.03 -9.43 26.32
C ILE A 7 7.55 -9.08 26.45
N VAL A 8 7.25 -7.99 27.16
CA VAL A 8 5.89 -7.50 27.37
C VAL A 8 5.65 -6.31 26.45
N LEU A 9 4.69 -6.45 25.55
CA LEU A 9 4.14 -5.36 24.77
C LEU A 9 2.93 -4.81 25.52
N LEU A 10 3.01 -3.56 25.99
CA LEU A 10 1.93 -2.90 26.71
C LEU A 10 1.38 -1.73 25.90
N LEU A 11 0.09 -1.76 25.61
CA LEU A 11 -0.62 -0.59 25.10
C LEU A 11 -1.50 -0.03 26.23
N THR A 12 -1.17 1.16 26.73
CA THR A 12 -1.87 1.81 27.84
C THR A 12 -1.97 3.31 27.63
N ALA A 13 -3.14 3.91 27.87
CA ALA A 13 -3.21 5.36 28.14
C ALA A 13 -2.63 5.60 29.55
N ALA A 14 -1.65 6.50 29.66
CA ALA A 14 -1.07 6.86 30.96
C ALA A 14 -1.50 8.28 31.31
N ILE A 15 -2.30 8.47 32.37
CA ILE A 15 -2.52 9.80 32.92
C ILE A 15 -1.27 10.14 33.74
N ALA A 16 -0.33 10.87 33.14
CA ALA A 16 0.79 11.44 33.88
C ALA A 16 0.29 12.60 34.74
N GLY A 17 0.42 12.45 36.06
CA GLY A 17 0.22 13.55 37.01
C GLY A 17 -1.09 13.48 37.79
N GLN A 18 -1.05 12.75 38.90
CA GLN A 18 -1.75 13.17 40.12
C GLN A 18 -1.12 12.47 41.32
N SER A 19 -0.46 13.26 42.17
CA SER A 19 0.02 12.92 43.50
C SER A 19 -1.15 12.82 44.48
N ALA A 20 -2.09 11.92 44.20
CA ALA A 20 -3.16 11.54 45.13
C ALA A 20 -2.83 10.16 45.72
N PRO A 21 -3.28 9.84 46.96
CA PRO A 21 -3.09 8.52 47.53
C PRO A 21 -3.68 7.48 46.58
N ALA A 22 -2.88 6.46 46.19
CA ALA A 22 -3.31 5.48 45.22
C ALA A 22 -4.59 4.78 45.72
N PRO A 23 -5.74 4.94 45.05
CA PRO A 23 -6.85 4.01 45.26
C PRO A 23 -6.32 2.59 44.99
N THR A 24 -6.82 1.59 45.72
CA THR A 24 -6.48 0.18 45.49
C THR A 24 -6.69 -0.13 44.01
N ARG A 25 -5.57 -0.24 43.26
CA ARG A 25 -5.63 -0.55 41.83
C ARG A 25 -6.33 -1.90 41.69
N PRO A 26 -7.40 -2.00 40.90
CA PRO A 26 -8.01 -3.30 40.65
C PRO A 26 -6.92 -4.23 40.11
N THR A 27 -6.76 -5.37 40.77
CA THR A 27 -5.74 -6.35 40.42
C THR A 27 -6.40 -7.42 39.56
N VAL A 28 -5.97 -7.51 38.31
CA VAL A 28 -6.39 -8.56 37.37
C VAL A 28 -5.40 -9.71 37.51
N ALA A 29 -5.90 -10.91 37.80
CA ALA A 29 -5.08 -12.12 37.77
C ALA A 29 -4.99 -12.64 36.33
N VAL A 30 -3.78 -12.96 35.89
CA VAL A 30 -3.49 -13.57 34.59
C VAL A 30 -2.70 -14.86 34.82
N GLU A 31 -3.27 -15.98 34.42
CA GLU A 31 -2.62 -17.30 34.51
C GLU A 31 -2.24 -17.77 33.11
N ILE A 32 -0.95 -18.02 32.90
CA ILE A 32 -0.40 -18.54 31.64
C ILE A 32 0.13 -19.95 31.87
N ASP A 33 -0.45 -20.92 31.17
CA ASP A 33 0.04 -22.29 31.13
C ASP A 33 0.94 -22.49 29.91
N ALA A 34 2.24 -22.30 30.10
CA ALA A 34 3.24 -22.36 29.03
C ALA A 34 3.51 -23.79 28.52
N ALA A 35 2.95 -24.82 29.19
CA ALA A 35 2.98 -26.20 28.70
C ALA A 35 1.80 -26.51 27.77
N SER A 36 0.75 -25.68 27.76
CA SER A 36 -0.44 -25.85 26.95
C SER A 36 -0.47 -24.86 25.77
N VAL A 37 -0.46 -25.40 24.56
CA VAL A 37 -0.62 -24.62 23.32
C VAL A 37 -2.08 -24.70 22.89
N ASP A 38 -2.77 -23.56 22.85
CA ASP A 38 -4.18 -23.50 22.41
C ASP A 38 -4.29 -23.52 20.87
N ASN A 39 -3.40 -22.81 20.17
CA ASN A 39 -3.32 -22.84 18.71
C ASN A 39 -1.91 -22.47 18.20
N ARG A 40 -1.72 -22.55 16.87
CA ARG A 40 -0.52 -22.06 16.18
C ARG A 40 -0.82 -20.76 15.46
N ILE A 41 0.14 -19.84 15.47
CA ILE A 41 0.04 -18.54 14.80
C ILE A 41 0.75 -18.65 13.44
N SER A 42 0.03 -18.29 12.38
CA SER A 42 0.55 -18.32 11.01
C SER A 42 1.83 -17.45 10.88
N PRO A 43 2.87 -17.92 10.16
CA PRO A 43 4.01 -17.07 9.81
C PRO A 43 3.62 -15.92 8.87
N HIS A 44 2.47 -16.03 8.20
CA HIS A 44 1.93 -15.02 7.29
C HIS A 44 0.86 -14.14 7.94
N LEU A 45 0.72 -14.15 9.28
CA LEU A 45 -0.38 -13.45 9.94
C LEU A 45 -0.37 -11.95 9.69
N TYR A 46 0.78 -11.28 9.68
CA TYR A 46 0.84 -9.83 9.54
C TYR A 46 1.42 -9.46 8.18
N GLY A 47 0.56 -8.98 7.28
CA GLY A 47 0.90 -8.43 5.98
C GLY A 47 0.37 -7.02 5.82
N GLN A 48 0.43 -6.50 4.59
CA GLN A 48 0.01 -5.13 4.26
C GLN A 48 -0.82 -5.09 2.97
N PHE A 49 -1.55 -4.01 2.78
CA PHE A 49 -2.46 -3.81 1.65
C PHE A 49 -2.07 -2.57 0.86
N LEU A 50 -2.01 -2.71 -0.47
CA LEU A 50 -1.65 -1.64 -1.39
C LEU A 50 -2.62 -1.60 -2.58
N GLU A 51 -3.14 -0.41 -2.85
CA GLU A 51 -4.06 -0.13 -3.96
C GLU A 51 -3.72 1.20 -4.63
N PHE A 52 -4.08 1.34 -5.91
CA PHE A 52 -4.09 2.64 -6.59
C PHE A 52 -5.25 3.51 -6.09
N MET A 53 -5.26 3.83 -4.80
CA MET A 53 -6.29 4.65 -4.17
C MET A 53 -5.67 5.98 -3.73
N PHE A 54 -6.19 7.09 -4.28
CA PHE A 54 -5.65 8.44 -4.07
C PHE A 54 -4.11 8.47 -4.21
N GLU A 55 -3.38 9.01 -3.23
CA GLU A 55 -1.92 9.03 -3.20
C GLU A 55 -1.29 7.79 -2.55
N GLY A 56 -1.94 6.62 -2.59
CA GLY A 56 -1.44 5.39 -1.96
C GLY A 56 -0.20 4.80 -2.65
N ILE A 57 -0.20 4.79 -3.99
CA ILE A 57 0.96 4.39 -4.80
C ILE A 57 1.61 5.64 -5.41
N ASN A 58 0.91 6.30 -6.31
CA ASN A 58 1.41 7.51 -6.94
C ASN A 58 1.49 8.65 -5.92
N GLN A 59 2.61 9.37 -5.87
CA GLN A 59 2.84 10.51 -4.97
C GLN A 59 2.96 10.19 -3.47
N GLY A 60 2.62 8.97 -3.04
CA GLY A 60 2.92 8.47 -1.69
C GLY A 60 4.11 7.52 -1.71
N LEU A 61 3.91 6.30 -2.22
CA LEU A 61 4.90 5.22 -2.23
C LEU A 61 5.93 5.35 -3.36
N PHE A 62 5.49 5.62 -4.59
CA PHE A 62 6.35 5.66 -5.76
C PHE A 62 7.13 6.98 -5.85
N ALA A 63 8.41 6.91 -6.22
CA ALA A 63 9.36 8.00 -6.11
C ALA A 63 9.32 9.02 -7.27
N GLU A 64 8.46 8.81 -8.28
CA GLU A 64 8.30 9.74 -9.40
C GLU A 64 7.76 11.09 -8.90
N LEU A 65 8.53 12.16 -9.16
CA LEU A 65 8.16 13.51 -8.73
C LEU A 65 7.31 14.24 -9.76
N ILE A 66 7.41 13.86 -11.04
CA ILE A 66 6.69 14.52 -12.14
C ILE A 66 5.27 13.97 -12.25
N ARG A 67 4.28 14.86 -12.17
CA ARG A 67 2.88 14.52 -12.45
C ARG A 67 2.58 14.67 -13.93
N ASP A 68 1.64 13.91 -14.47
CA ASP A 68 1.26 14.04 -15.88
C ASP A 68 2.50 14.03 -16.81
N ARG A 69 3.39 13.07 -16.54
CA ARG A 69 4.69 12.92 -17.22
C ARG A 69 4.57 12.70 -18.73
N SER A 70 3.42 12.21 -19.19
CA SER A 70 3.11 11.99 -20.61
C SER A 70 1.99 12.89 -21.15
N PHE A 71 1.68 13.99 -20.47
CA PHE A 71 0.76 15.02 -20.98
C PHE A 71 -0.65 14.52 -21.33
N GLU A 72 -1.15 13.53 -20.59
CA GLU A 72 -2.46 12.90 -20.85
C GLU A 72 -3.61 13.74 -20.30
N GLU A 73 -3.34 14.54 -19.27
CA GLU A 73 -4.32 15.45 -18.71
C GLU A 73 -4.78 16.51 -19.75
N PRO A 74 -6.06 16.95 -19.70
CA PRO A 74 -6.56 18.04 -20.53
C PRO A 74 -5.71 19.32 -20.41
N PRO A 75 -5.31 19.96 -21.52
CA PRO A 75 -4.60 21.23 -21.48
C PRO A 75 -5.57 22.38 -21.18
N ASP A 76 -5.04 23.44 -20.60
CA ASP A 76 -5.71 24.73 -20.48
C ASP A 76 -5.45 25.63 -21.72
N ALA A 77 -5.81 26.91 -21.62
CA ALA A 77 -5.62 27.88 -22.70
C ALA A 77 -4.14 28.14 -23.06
N THR A 78 -3.19 27.75 -22.21
CA THR A 78 -1.75 27.84 -22.45
C THR A 78 -1.17 26.62 -23.16
N GLY A 79 -1.99 25.57 -23.35
CA GLY A 79 -1.58 24.31 -23.94
C GLY A 79 -0.95 23.30 -22.96
N LEU A 80 -0.94 23.61 -21.67
CA LEU A 80 -0.39 22.78 -20.59
C LEU A 80 -1.48 22.24 -19.68
N SER A 81 -1.26 21.08 -19.06
CA SER A 81 -2.18 20.56 -18.06
C SER A 81 -2.10 21.32 -16.73
N ARG A 82 -3.04 21.06 -15.83
CA ARG A 82 -3.09 21.65 -14.48
C ARG A 82 -1.81 21.47 -13.63
N PHE A 83 -0.90 20.58 -14.00
CA PHE A 83 0.34 20.32 -13.26
C PHE A 83 1.55 21.07 -13.83
N TRP A 84 1.48 21.51 -15.09
CA TRP A 84 2.55 22.21 -15.78
C TRP A 84 2.22 23.71 -15.91
N GLN A 85 3.25 24.56 -15.83
CA GLN A 85 3.14 26.01 -15.90
C GLN A 85 4.14 26.58 -16.91
N ARG A 86 3.82 27.73 -17.53
CA ARG A 86 4.76 28.43 -18.42
C ARG A 86 5.85 29.10 -17.58
N TYR A 87 7.08 29.08 -18.08
CA TYR A 87 8.22 29.77 -17.49
C TYR A 87 8.49 31.10 -18.22
N PRO A 88 8.78 32.21 -17.52
CA PRO A 88 8.98 32.31 -16.07
C PRO A 88 7.69 32.43 -15.26
N ASP A 89 6.57 32.77 -15.92
CA ASP A 89 5.25 32.91 -15.32
C ASP A 89 4.14 32.50 -16.31
N ASN A 90 2.91 32.36 -15.82
CA ASN A 90 1.78 31.85 -16.60
C ASN A 90 1.17 32.86 -17.60
N ARG A 91 1.79 34.03 -17.81
CA ARG A 91 1.33 34.96 -18.85
C ARG A 91 1.66 34.38 -20.22
N ASN A 92 0.76 34.63 -21.16
CA ASN A 92 0.92 34.24 -22.56
C ASN A 92 1.39 35.44 -23.39
N ASP A 93 2.46 36.11 -22.95
CA ASP A 93 3.06 37.28 -23.60
C ASP A 93 4.45 36.98 -24.21
N ASP A 94 4.95 35.75 -24.05
CA ASP A 94 6.12 35.27 -24.77
C ASP A 94 5.73 34.72 -26.14
N TYR A 95 5.79 35.59 -27.15
CA TYR A 95 5.56 35.23 -28.55
C TYR A 95 6.62 34.28 -29.13
N GLY A 96 7.74 34.10 -28.42
CA GLY A 96 8.81 33.17 -28.78
C GLY A 96 8.52 31.71 -28.46
N LEU A 97 7.49 31.42 -27.64
CA LEU A 97 7.19 30.09 -27.13
C LEU A 97 5.71 29.74 -27.30
N SER A 98 5.42 28.72 -28.10
CA SER A 98 4.10 28.10 -28.16
C SER A 98 4.17 26.66 -27.67
N LEU A 99 3.24 26.32 -26.76
CA LEU A 99 3.11 24.99 -26.17
C LEU A 99 1.75 24.46 -26.56
N ARG A 100 1.69 23.22 -27.06
CA ARG A 100 0.44 22.60 -27.46
C ARG A 100 0.50 21.10 -27.25
N ARG A 101 -0.48 20.56 -26.50
CA ARG A 101 -0.74 19.12 -26.50
C ARG A 101 -1.19 18.67 -27.88
N VAL A 102 -0.56 17.64 -28.42
CA VAL A 102 -0.84 17.05 -29.73
C VAL A 102 -1.13 15.57 -29.61
N ASP A 103 -1.95 15.06 -30.53
CA ASP A 103 -2.48 13.68 -30.51
C ASP A 103 -1.84 12.82 -31.61
N ASP A 104 -1.09 13.43 -32.54
CA ASP A 104 -0.52 12.81 -33.74
C ASP A 104 0.98 12.51 -33.64
N ALA A 105 1.58 12.69 -32.46
CA ALA A 105 3.01 12.57 -32.26
C ALA A 105 3.42 11.87 -30.95
N ALA A 106 2.51 11.22 -30.23
CA ALA A 106 2.79 10.64 -28.91
C ALA A 106 3.88 9.56 -28.91
N TYR A 107 4.51 9.36 -27.75
CA TYR A 107 5.39 8.22 -27.49
C TYR A 107 4.84 7.30 -26.38
N PRO A 108 4.71 6.00 -26.65
CA PRO A 108 4.83 5.36 -27.95
C PRO A 108 3.64 5.72 -28.85
N ASP A 109 3.85 5.70 -30.16
CA ASP A 109 2.75 5.76 -31.13
C ASP A 109 1.98 4.43 -31.05
N ARG A 110 0.90 4.39 -30.27
CA ARG A 110 0.07 3.20 -30.07
C ARG A 110 -1.42 3.55 -30.15
N ALA A 111 -2.14 2.77 -30.94
CA ALA A 111 -3.57 2.55 -30.73
C ALA A 111 -3.76 1.66 -29.51
N ALA A 112 -4.61 2.07 -28.55
CA ALA A 112 -4.88 1.25 -27.37
C ALA A 112 -5.70 -0.01 -27.74
N PRO A 113 -5.50 -1.15 -27.04
CA PRO A 113 -6.23 -2.39 -27.32
C PRO A 113 -7.75 -2.36 -27.03
N ASP A 114 -8.23 -1.40 -26.26
CA ASP A 114 -9.62 -1.34 -25.76
C ASP A 114 -10.47 -0.20 -26.36
N GLY A 115 -9.92 0.55 -27.32
CA GLY A 115 -10.62 1.66 -27.98
C GLY A 115 -10.66 2.97 -27.18
N THR A 116 -9.97 3.08 -26.04
CA THR A 116 -9.70 4.38 -25.40
C THR A 116 -8.42 5.01 -25.98
N THR A 117 -8.33 6.34 -25.95
CA THR A 117 -7.58 7.18 -26.90
C THR A 117 -6.06 6.95 -26.97
N GLY A 118 -5.50 7.28 -28.14
CA GLY A 118 -4.07 7.41 -28.37
C GLY A 118 -3.43 8.42 -27.43
N GLY A 119 -2.16 8.20 -27.14
CA GLY A 119 -1.41 9.03 -26.21
C GLY A 119 -1.28 10.47 -26.69
N HIS A 120 -0.73 11.30 -25.81
CA HIS A 120 -0.47 12.70 -26.09
C HIS A 120 1.03 13.00 -26.00
N ALA A 121 1.48 14.03 -26.71
CA ALA A 121 2.78 14.64 -26.50
C ALA A 121 2.63 16.15 -26.42
N LEU A 122 3.66 16.84 -25.89
CA LEU A 122 3.72 18.29 -25.92
C LEU A 122 4.59 18.75 -27.10
N ARG A 123 3.99 19.46 -28.05
CA ARG A 123 4.74 20.22 -29.06
C ARG A 123 5.18 21.56 -28.46
N VAL A 124 6.47 21.82 -28.55
CA VAL A 124 7.17 23.05 -28.21
C VAL A 124 7.62 23.70 -29.51
N HIS A 125 7.00 24.82 -29.86
CA HIS A 125 7.36 25.61 -31.02
C HIS A 125 8.08 26.88 -30.59
N LEU A 126 9.28 27.08 -31.13
CA LEU A 126 10.15 28.20 -30.80
C LEU A 126 10.41 29.10 -32.01
N THR A 127 10.36 30.39 -31.76
CA THR A 127 10.84 31.44 -32.68
C THR A 127 11.81 32.34 -31.92
N PRO A 128 12.55 33.25 -32.59
CA PRO A 128 13.45 34.17 -31.90
C PRO A 128 12.77 34.85 -30.70
N ALA A 129 13.24 34.48 -29.50
CA ALA A 129 12.50 34.71 -28.28
C ALA A 129 12.54 36.17 -27.82
N VAL A 130 11.42 36.66 -27.28
CA VAL A 130 11.36 37.96 -26.58
C VAL A 130 11.87 37.80 -25.14
N ILE A 131 11.66 36.63 -24.54
CA ILE A 131 12.16 36.26 -23.20
C ILE A 131 13.36 35.33 -23.35
N ALA A 132 14.50 35.69 -22.73
CA ALA A 132 15.75 34.94 -22.89
C ALA A 132 15.79 33.57 -22.17
N ARG A 133 15.04 33.42 -21.06
CA ARG A 133 14.93 32.16 -20.30
C ARG A 133 13.45 31.81 -20.17
N HIS A 134 13.01 30.83 -20.95
CA HIS A 134 11.62 30.42 -21.06
C HIS A 134 11.47 28.90 -21.19
N GLY A 135 10.25 28.39 -21.05
CA GLY A 135 9.94 26.97 -21.09
C GLY A 135 8.73 26.59 -20.27
N LEU A 136 8.78 25.46 -19.58
CA LEU A 136 7.74 24.99 -18.68
C LEU A 136 8.30 24.46 -17.36
N TYR A 137 7.50 24.46 -16.30
CA TYR A 137 7.89 23.93 -15.00
C TYR A 137 6.75 23.27 -14.23
N GLN A 138 7.10 22.39 -13.27
CA GLN A 138 6.21 21.96 -12.19
C GLN A 138 6.66 22.54 -10.85
N ALA A 139 5.73 23.21 -10.18
CA ALA A 139 5.90 23.71 -8.82
C ALA A 139 5.89 22.58 -7.78
N ARG A 140 6.38 22.88 -6.56
CA ARG A 140 6.33 21.99 -5.39
C ARG A 140 7.00 20.63 -5.63
N VAL A 141 8.17 20.63 -6.25
CA VAL A 141 9.06 19.48 -6.42
C VAL A 141 10.13 19.57 -5.32
N PRO A 142 10.01 18.81 -4.23
CA PRO A 142 10.92 18.92 -3.10
C PRO A 142 12.29 18.35 -3.44
N ILE A 143 13.33 19.07 -3.02
CA ILE A 143 14.72 18.68 -3.23
C ILE A 143 15.45 18.55 -1.90
N ARG A 144 16.42 17.65 -1.83
CA ARG A 144 17.27 17.43 -0.66
C ARG A 144 18.73 17.66 -1.05
N ALA A 145 19.45 18.36 -0.19
CA ALA A 145 20.90 18.45 -0.31
C ALA A 145 21.52 17.05 -0.35
N ASP A 146 22.60 16.91 -1.12
CA ASP A 146 23.40 15.68 -1.24
C ASP A 146 22.68 14.46 -1.85
N VAL A 147 21.44 14.63 -2.32
CA VAL A 147 20.72 13.62 -3.11
C VAL A 147 20.75 14.06 -4.57
N ALA A 148 21.26 13.21 -5.46
CA ALA A 148 21.14 13.46 -6.89
C ALA A 148 19.73 13.13 -7.36
N TYR A 149 19.27 13.83 -8.40
CA TYR A 149 18.01 13.58 -9.06
C TYR A 149 18.32 13.14 -10.48
N ARG A 150 17.94 11.90 -10.80
CA ARG A 150 18.10 11.31 -12.13
C ARG A 150 16.79 11.44 -12.87
N GLY A 151 16.88 11.93 -14.11
CA GLY A 151 15.70 12.13 -14.92
C GLY A 151 16.00 11.92 -16.39
N TYR A 152 14.94 11.96 -17.17
CA TYR A 152 15.02 11.95 -18.63
C TYR A 152 13.80 12.63 -19.23
N VAL A 153 13.93 13.03 -20.48
CA VAL A 153 12.83 13.51 -21.32
C VAL A 153 12.87 12.71 -22.62
N TRP A 154 11.75 12.12 -23.03
CA TRP A 154 11.66 11.65 -24.41
C TRP A 154 11.51 12.87 -25.31
N MET A 155 12.32 12.94 -26.37
CA MET A 155 12.27 14.05 -27.32
C MET A 155 12.30 13.55 -28.77
N LYS A 156 11.51 14.20 -29.62
CA LYS A 156 11.53 14.08 -31.09
C LYS A 156 11.72 15.47 -31.68
N ALA A 157 12.51 15.60 -32.73
CA ALA A 157 12.81 16.90 -33.34
C ALA A 157 13.17 16.75 -34.82
N ASP A 158 12.49 17.52 -35.67
CA ASP A 158 12.78 17.57 -37.11
C ASP A 158 13.54 18.85 -37.47
N THR A 159 13.00 20.01 -37.08
CA THR A 159 13.52 21.34 -37.45
C THR A 159 14.16 22.09 -36.29
N PHE A 160 14.10 21.54 -35.06
CA PHE A 160 14.61 22.20 -33.87
C PHE A 160 16.13 22.38 -33.92
N ALA A 161 16.55 23.64 -33.88
CA ALA A 161 17.94 24.06 -33.76
C ALA A 161 18.09 24.85 -32.46
N GLY A 162 18.42 24.14 -31.38
CA GLY A 162 18.34 24.73 -30.05
C GLY A 162 18.92 23.88 -28.91
N THR A 163 18.68 24.35 -27.69
CA THR A 163 19.11 23.71 -26.45
C THR A 163 17.93 23.39 -25.56
N VAL A 164 18.00 22.27 -24.85
CA VAL A 164 17.06 21.90 -23.78
C VAL A 164 17.86 21.77 -22.49
N THR A 165 17.40 22.41 -21.42
CA THR A 165 18.05 22.37 -20.10
C THR A 165 17.04 21.95 -19.04
N ALA A 166 17.36 20.94 -18.24
CA ALA A 166 16.61 20.60 -17.04
C ALA A 166 17.17 21.37 -15.85
N ALA A 167 16.30 21.92 -15.00
CA ALA A 167 16.71 22.71 -13.84
C ALA A 167 15.84 22.44 -12.60
N LEU A 168 16.47 22.51 -11.44
CA LEU A 168 15.82 22.66 -10.14
C LEU A 168 16.03 24.10 -9.69
N GLU A 169 14.95 24.79 -9.33
CA GLU A 169 14.98 26.20 -8.94
C GLU A 169 14.09 26.48 -7.73
N ALA A 170 14.32 27.62 -7.07
CA ALA A 170 13.37 28.14 -6.09
C ALA A 170 12.03 28.47 -6.77
N ASP A 171 10.91 28.05 -6.18
CA ASP A 171 9.56 28.39 -6.65
C ASP A 171 9.15 29.78 -6.13
N GLY A 172 9.82 30.81 -6.68
CA GLY A 172 9.62 32.21 -6.31
C GLY A 172 10.20 33.17 -7.35
N SER A 173 9.91 34.47 -7.21
CA SER A 173 10.14 35.50 -8.24
C SER A 173 11.60 35.68 -8.71
N ALA A 174 12.59 35.16 -7.98
CA ALA A 174 14.00 35.27 -8.33
C ALA A 174 14.58 34.03 -9.04
N GLY A 175 13.84 32.92 -9.16
CA GLY A 175 14.25 31.73 -9.94
C GLY A 175 15.64 31.19 -9.60
N ARG A 176 16.08 31.31 -8.34
CA ARG A 176 17.43 30.89 -7.93
C ARG A 176 17.65 29.43 -8.31
N VAL A 177 18.61 29.19 -9.19
CA VAL A 177 18.97 27.85 -9.66
C VAL A 177 19.67 27.08 -8.54
N TYR A 178 19.16 25.89 -8.23
CA TYR A 178 19.78 24.94 -7.31
C TYR A 178 20.67 23.94 -8.04
N ALA A 179 20.25 23.51 -9.23
CA ALA A 179 21.04 22.67 -10.14
C ALA A 179 20.44 22.78 -11.54
N GLU A 180 21.27 22.75 -12.58
CA GLU A 180 20.81 22.64 -13.97
C GLU A 180 21.76 21.75 -14.77
N ALA A 181 21.23 21.10 -15.81
CA ALA A 181 21.99 20.24 -16.71
C ALA A 181 21.46 20.39 -18.15
N PRO A 182 22.34 20.67 -19.13
CA PRO A 182 21.95 20.64 -20.53
C PRO A 182 21.70 19.20 -20.97
N LEU A 183 20.66 19.00 -21.78
CA LEU A 183 20.40 17.74 -22.47
C LEU A 183 21.06 17.78 -23.85
N ALA A 184 21.43 16.61 -24.37
CA ALA A 184 21.89 16.52 -25.76
C ALA A 184 20.78 16.99 -26.72
N THR A 185 21.17 17.66 -27.80
CA THR A 185 20.23 18.19 -28.80
C THR A 185 19.43 17.05 -29.42
N ALA A 186 18.10 17.19 -29.40
CA ALA A 186 17.21 16.23 -30.02
C ALA A 186 17.35 16.22 -31.55
N ASN A 187 17.35 15.03 -32.16
CA ASN A 187 17.30 14.88 -33.61
C ASN A 187 16.52 13.63 -34.07
N GLY A 188 15.70 13.81 -35.09
CA GLY A 188 14.85 12.79 -35.68
C GLY A 188 13.85 12.21 -34.68
N GLU A 189 13.66 10.90 -34.77
CA GLU A 189 12.66 10.14 -34.01
C GLU A 189 12.87 10.14 -32.49
N TRP A 190 11.80 9.79 -31.78
CA TRP A 190 11.72 9.68 -30.33
C TRP A 190 12.88 8.91 -29.69
N LYS A 191 13.58 9.57 -28.77
CA LYS A 191 14.60 8.96 -27.91
C LYS A 191 14.52 9.55 -26.50
N ALA A 192 14.92 8.77 -25.50
CA ALA A 192 15.10 9.27 -24.13
C ALA A 192 16.44 10.00 -24.00
N TYR A 193 16.40 11.22 -23.45
CA TYR A 193 17.58 12.04 -23.17
C TYR A 193 17.76 12.17 -21.66
N PRO A 194 18.72 11.45 -21.06
CA PRO A 194 18.91 11.45 -19.62
C PRO A 194 19.65 12.70 -19.15
N PHE A 195 19.40 13.07 -17.90
CA PHE A 195 20.11 14.14 -17.20
C PHE A 195 20.26 13.80 -15.70
N THR A 196 21.11 14.56 -15.00
CA THR A 196 21.29 14.42 -13.55
C THR A 196 21.46 15.80 -12.92
N LEU A 197 20.69 16.07 -11.87
CA LEU A 197 20.70 17.32 -11.13
C LEU A 197 21.20 17.06 -9.70
N ARG A 198 22.13 17.87 -9.21
CA ARG A 198 22.77 17.70 -7.89
C ARG A 198 22.64 18.98 -7.07
N PRO A 199 21.49 19.22 -6.42
CA PRO A 199 21.31 20.40 -5.59
C PRO A 199 22.17 20.32 -4.33
N ALA A 200 22.81 21.44 -3.97
CA ALA A 200 23.58 21.57 -2.73
C ALA A 200 22.72 21.97 -1.50
N THR A 201 21.42 22.19 -1.71
CA THR A 201 20.49 22.73 -0.71
C THR A 201 19.19 21.92 -0.72
N THR A 202 18.61 21.74 0.46
CA THR A 202 17.25 21.23 0.63
C THR A 202 16.24 22.35 0.47
N ASP A 203 15.22 22.15 -0.36
CA ASP A 203 14.09 23.06 -0.51
C ASP A 203 12.79 22.24 -0.71
N PRO A 204 11.86 22.23 0.26
CA PRO A 204 10.59 21.51 0.15
C PRO A 204 9.63 22.14 -0.87
N HIS A 205 9.96 23.33 -1.38
CA HIS A 205 9.16 24.13 -2.28
C HIS A 205 9.93 24.50 -3.54
N ALA A 206 10.92 23.71 -3.97
CA ALA A 206 11.55 23.92 -5.26
C ALA A 206 10.58 23.62 -6.43
N ARG A 207 11.00 23.97 -7.64
CA ARG A 207 10.35 23.62 -8.90
C ARG A 207 11.30 22.87 -9.82
N PHE A 208 10.76 22.00 -10.65
CA PHE A 208 11.48 21.40 -11.78
C PHE A 208 11.10 22.11 -13.07
N ALA A 209 12.08 22.57 -13.84
CA ALA A 209 11.87 23.27 -15.10
C ALA A 209 12.56 22.56 -16.27
N LEU A 210 11.91 22.61 -17.43
CA LEU A 210 12.49 22.34 -18.73
C LEU A 210 12.55 23.66 -19.49
N LEU A 211 13.76 24.08 -19.82
CA LEU A 211 14.06 25.35 -20.45
C LEU A 211 14.48 25.12 -21.89
N PHE A 212 13.98 25.97 -22.77
CA PHE A 212 14.25 25.88 -24.20
C PHE A 212 15.00 27.12 -24.67
N GLY A 213 15.74 26.96 -25.76
CA GLY A 213 16.36 28.06 -26.47
C GLY A 213 16.60 27.66 -27.92
N GLY A 214 16.70 28.63 -28.81
CA GLY A 214 16.81 28.41 -30.25
C GLY A 214 15.47 28.56 -30.97
N GLU A 215 15.30 27.85 -32.09
CA GLU A 215 14.13 27.95 -32.96
C GLU A 215 13.71 26.58 -33.52
N GLY A 216 12.47 26.48 -34.00
CA GLY A 216 11.92 25.27 -34.62
C GLY A 216 10.99 24.46 -33.70
N ASP A 217 10.64 23.26 -34.15
CA ASP A 217 9.68 22.38 -33.46
C ASP A 217 10.36 21.21 -32.74
N LEU A 218 10.08 21.10 -31.44
CA LEU A 218 10.47 20.02 -30.56
C LEU A 218 9.22 19.37 -29.98
N TRP A 219 9.16 18.04 -29.93
CA TRP A 219 8.13 17.30 -29.20
C TRP A 219 8.75 16.67 -27.98
N ILE A 220 8.07 16.76 -26.84
CA ILE A 220 8.48 16.12 -25.59
C ILE A 220 7.38 15.22 -25.03
N ASP A 221 7.79 14.13 -24.38
CA ASP A 221 6.93 13.14 -23.74
C ASP A 221 7.69 12.46 -22.59
N ARG A 222 7.00 11.68 -21.74
CA ARG A 222 7.54 10.78 -20.72
C ARG A 222 8.64 11.43 -19.86
N VAL A 223 8.37 12.61 -19.33
CA VAL A 223 9.28 13.37 -18.47
C VAL A 223 9.41 12.68 -17.11
N SER A 224 10.62 12.34 -16.68
CA SER A 224 10.86 11.68 -15.39
C SER A 224 11.83 12.47 -14.53
N LEU A 225 11.57 12.48 -13.23
CA LEU A 225 12.55 12.90 -12.23
C LEU A 225 12.36 12.07 -10.96
N MET A 226 13.39 11.30 -10.61
CA MET A 226 13.43 10.50 -9.39
C MET A 226 14.68 10.81 -8.58
N PRO A 227 14.60 10.82 -7.24
CA PRO A 227 15.78 10.91 -6.40
C PRO A 227 16.60 9.60 -6.48
N GLU A 228 17.92 9.72 -6.51
CA GLU A 228 18.86 8.61 -6.70
C GLU A 228 18.87 7.61 -5.53
N ASP A 229 18.40 8.02 -4.35
CA ASP A 229 18.27 7.15 -3.18
C ASP A 229 16.96 6.34 -3.16
N ALA A 230 16.09 6.47 -4.17
CA ALA A 230 14.91 5.62 -4.31
C ALA A 230 15.31 4.14 -4.39
N VAL A 231 14.58 3.28 -3.67
CA VAL A 231 14.81 1.84 -3.63
C VAL A 231 13.92 1.19 -4.69
N ASP A 232 14.50 0.83 -5.84
CA ASP A 232 13.78 0.21 -6.97
C ASP A 232 12.52 0.96 -7.41
N GLY A 233 12.58 2.30 -7.36
CA GLY A 233 11.48 3.21 -7.73
C GLY A 233 10.56 3.59 -6.56
N VAL A 234 10.76 3.02 -5.37
CA VAL A 234 10.02 3.37 -4.16
C VAL A 234 10.76 4.44 -3.36
N ARG A 235 10.01 5.37 -2.79
CA ARG A 235 10.55 6.47 -1.97
C ARG A 235 11.28 5.89 -0.75
N ALA A 236 12.53 6.31 -0.53
CA ALA A 236 13.41 5.68 0.45
C ALA A 236 12.88 5.74 1.90
N ASP A 237 12.34 6.90 2.29
CA ASP A 237 11.74 7.12 3.61
C ASP A 237 10.51 6.24 3.85
N VAL A 238 9.66 6.09 2.83
CA VAL A 238 8.48 5.20 2.87
C VAL A 238 8.90 3.74 2.90
N PHE A 239 9.86 3.33 2.06
CA PHE A 239 10.40 1.97 2.05
C PHE A 239 10.88 1.56 3.44
N GLU A 240 11.64 2.43 4.12
CA GLU A 240 12.15 2.16 5.46
C GLU A 240 11.03 2.01 6.52
N LYS A 241 9.96 2.82 6.44
CA LYS A 241 8.80 2.65 7.32
C LYS A 241 8.07 1.34 7.05
N ILE A 242 7.93 0.93 5.80
CA ILE A 242 7.28 -0.34 5.45
C ILE A 242 8.16 -1.52 5.88
N ARG A 243 9.48 -1.43 5.70
CA ARG A 243 10.45 -2.46 6.13
C ARG A 243 10.37 -2.75 7.63
N ALA A 244 10.18 -1.71 8.44
CA ALA A 244 10.02 -1.86 9.89
C ALA A 244 8.73 -2.58 10.31
N LEU A 245 7.70 -2.65 9.44
CA LEU A 245 6.49 -3.44 9.70
C LEU A 245 6.74 -4.95 9.57
N HIS A 246 7.88 -5.37 9.00
CA HIS A 246 8.19 -6.77 8.71
C HIS A 246 7.03 -7.53 8.01
N PRO A 247 6.51 -7.01 6.88
CA PRO A 247 5.35 -7.60 6.21
C PRO A 247 5.65 -9.04 5.77
N ALA A 248 4.81 -9.99 6.16
CA ALA A 248 4.94 -11.37 5.68
C ALA A 248 4.38 -11.54 4.25
N PHE A 249 3.46 -10.67 3.85
CA PHE A 249 2.94 -10.55 2.50
C PHE A 249 2.48 -9.11 2.23
N ILE A 250 2.37 -8.74 0.95
CA ILE A 250 1.71 -7.51 0.52
C ILE A 250 0.66 -7.86 -0.52
N ARG A 251 -0.56 -7.33 -0.36
CA ARG A 251 -1.69 -7.51 -1.28
C ARG A 251 -1.78 -6.33 -2.27
N TRP A 252 -1.91 -6.61 -3.56
CA TRP A 252 -1.99 -5.64 -4.67
C TRP A 252 -2.60 -6.32 -5.92
N PRO A 253 -3.17 -5.62 -6.93
CA PRO A 253 -3.47 -4.20 -7.02
C PRO A 253 -4.59 -3.74 -6.11
N GLY A 254 -5.19 -4.67 -5.37
CA GLY A 254 -5.95 -4.40 -4.16
C GLY A 254 -7.24 -3.63 -4.35
N GLY A 255 -8.19 -3.94 -3.46
CA GLY A 255 -9.45 -3.26 -3.30
C GLY A 255 -10.26 -3.15 -4.59
N ASN A 256 -10.95 -2.03 -4.71
CA ASN A 256 -11.90 -1.80 -5.79
C ASN A 256 -11.22 -1.71 -7.16
N VAL A 257 -9.96 -1.26 -7.21
CA VAL A 257 -9.20 -1.13 -8.47
C VAL A 257 -9.01 -2.46 -9.18
N ALA A 258 -8.89 -3.57 -8.43
CA ALA A 258 -8.68 -4.89 -9.02
C ALA A 258 -9.75 -5.27 -10.05
N GLN A 259 -10.98 -4.74 -9.92
CA GLN A 259 -12.10 -5.04 -10.84
C GLN A 259 -12.11 -4.23 -12.13
N ASP A 260 -11.18 -3.28 -12.27
CA ASP A 260 -11.01 -2.47 -13.47
C ASP A 260 -9.61 -2.58 -14.06
N TYR A 261 -8.72 -3.34 -13.40
CA TYR A 261 -7.32 -3.48 -13.75
C TYR A 261 -7.07 -4.64 -14.71
N HIS A 262 -6.38 -4.34 -15.81
CA HIS A 262 -5.85 -5.35 -16.73
C HIS A 262 -4.33 -5.40 -16.59
N TRP A 263 -3.80 -6.54 -16.16
CA TRP A 263 -2.37 -6.67 -15.80
C TRP A 263 -1.41 -6.33 -16.94
N ALA A 264 -1.85 -6.53 -18.19
CA ALA A 264 -1.10 -6.21 -19.38
C ALA A 264 -0.77 -4.70 -19.52
N TRP A 265 -1.53 -3.83 -18.85
CA TRP A 265 -1.24 -2.40 -18.78
C TRP A 265 0.01 -2.10 -17.96
N GLY A 266 0.31 -2.89 -16.94
CA GLY A 266 1.42 -2.70 -16.01
C GLY A 266 2.66 -3.55 -16.31
N VAL A 267 2.88 -4.00 -17.54
CA VAL A 267 4.05 -4.84 -17.90
C VAL A 267 4.77 -4.31 -19.13
N GLY A 268 5.98 -4.82 -19.40
CA GLY A 268 6.86 -4.30 -20.42
C GLY A 268 7.58 -3.01 -20.00
N PRO A 269 8.33 -2.37 -20.93
CA PRO A 269 9.05 -1.14 -20.65
C PRO A 269 8.12 -0.03 -20.17
N ARG A 270 8.43 0.58 -19.02
CA ARG A 270 7.61 1.59 -18.32
C ARG A 270 7.04 2.66 -19.25
N ASP A 271 7.88 3.29 -20.06
CA ASP A 271 7.46 4.39 -20.94
C ASP A 271 6.61 3.96 -22.14
N THR A 272 6.37 2.66 -22.31
CA THR A 272 5.50 2.13 -23.37
C THR A 272 4.12 1.70 -22.86
N ARG A 273 3.90 1.80 -21.55
CA ARG A 273 2.66 1.39 -20.89
C ARG A 273 1.58 2.46 -21.09
N PRO A 274 0.30 2.05 -21.22
CA PRO A 274 -0.80 3.00 -21.37
C PRO A 274 -1.09 3.71 -20.06
N THR A 275 -1.54 4.96 -20.16
CA THR A 275 -2.28 5.61 -19.09
C THR A 275 -3.74 5.16 -19.17
N TRP A 276 -4.33 4.73 -18.06
CA TRP A 276 -5.72 4.29 -18.00
C TRP A 276 -6.51 5.07 -16.95
N ILE A 277 -7.84 5.00 -17.01
CA ILE A 277 -8.71 5.71 -16.07
C ILE A 277 -9.05 4.77 -14.91
N ASN A 278 -8.69 5.19 -13.70
CA ASN A 278 -9.08 4.55 -12.47
C ASN A 278 -10.54 4.89 -12.11
N LEU A 279 -11.44 4.03 -12.56
CA LEU A 279 -12.89 4.21 -12.38
C LEU A 279 -13.35 4.00 -10.93
N SER A 280 -12.53 3.38 -10.08
CA SER A 280 -12.82 3.15 -8.67
C SER A 280 -12.59 4.40 -7.83
N TRP A 281 -11.59 5.22 -8.19
CA TRP A 281 -11.16 6.37 -7.38
C TRP A 281 -11.03 7.64 -8.22
N GLN A 282 -12.08 8.47 -8.17
CA GLN A 282 -12.19 9.80 -8.79
C GLN A 282 -12.00 9.87 -10.31
N ASN A 283 -12.07 8.75 -11.04
CA ASN A 283 -11.73 8.72 -12.47
C ASN A 283 -10.32 9.30 -12.74
N ALA A 284 -9.40 9.12 -11.79
CA ALA A 284 -8.04 9.63 -11.92
C ALA A 284 -7.30 8.89 -13.04
N LEU A 285 -6.41 9.60 -13.74
CA LEU A 285 -5.51 8.98 -14.70
C LEU A 285 -4.39 8.23 -13.96
N GLU A 286 -4.16 6.98 -14.33
CA GLU A 286 -3.13 6.11 -13.80
C GLU A 286 -2.06 5.84 -14.88
N PRO A 287 -0.83 6.36 -14.73
CA PRO A 287 0.23 6.25 -15.74
C PRO A 287 0.81 4.83 -15.94
N SER A 288 0.44 3.85 -15.10
CA SER A 288 0.99 2.48 -15.14
C SER A 288 2.49 2.38 -14.83
N ASP A 289 3.01 3.35 -14.09
CA ASP A 289 4.42 3.40 -13.72
C ASP A 289 4.81 2.29 -12.74
N PHE A 290 3.88 1.90 -11.86
CA PHE A 290 4.05 0.81 -10.90
C PHE A 290 3.28 -0.41 -11.39
N GLY A 291 3.98 -1.42 -11.86
CA GLY A 291 3.40 -2.61 -12.49
C GLY A 291 3.70 -3.92 -11.76
N THR A 292 3.41 -5.04 -12.43
CA THR A 292 3.63 -6.39 -11.86
C THR A 292 5.08 -6.58 -11.39
N ALA A 293 6.05 -6.18 -12.22
CA ALA A 293 7.46 -6.39 -11.92
C ALA A 293 7.94 -5.48 -10.78
N GLU A 294 7.50 -4.23 -10.76
CA GLU A 294 7.81 -3.25 -9.70
C GLU A 294 7.24 -3.71 -8.36
N PHE A 295 5.97 -4.14 -8.34
CA PHE A 295 5.31 -4.66 -7.14
C PHE A 295 6.01 -5.90 -6.58
N ILE A 296 6.34 -6.88 -7.44
CA ILE A 296 6.99 -8.11 -7.00
C ILE A 296 8.37 -7.81 -6.41
N ARG A 297 9.19 -6.98 -7.06
CA ARG A 297 10.50 -6.57 -6.52
C ARG A 297 10.34 -5.88 -5.17
N PHE A 298 9.46 -4.88 -5.10
CA PHE A 298 9.15 -4.16 -3.87
C PHE A 298 8.78 -5.11 -2.71
N ALA A 299 7.87 -6.06 -2.94
CA ALA A 299 7.49 -7.04 -1.93
C ALA A 299 8.69 -7.90 -1.49
N ARG A 300 9.52 -8.37 -2.44
CA ARG A 300 10.66 -9.24 -2.15
C ARG A 300 11.82 -8.52 -1.46
N ASP A 301 12.08 -7.26 -1.78
CA ASP A 301 13.09 -6.44 -1.11
C ASP A 301 12.75 -6.19 0.37
N LEU A 302 11.46 -6.21 0.70
CA LEU A 302 10.96 -6.16 2.08
C LEU A 302 10.93 -7.54 2.77
N GLY A 303 11.26 -8.62 2.06
CA GLY A 303 11.16 -9.99 2.54
C GLY A 303 9.72 -10.55 2.59
N ALA A 304 8.78 -9.90 1.91
CA ALA A 304 7.37 -10.27 1.88
C ALA A 304 7.04 -11.19 0.69
N GLU A 305 5.96 -11.97 0.82
CA GLU A 305 5.33 -12.65 -0.32
C GLU A 305 4.40 -11.70 -1.10
N PRO A 306 4.49 -11.61 -2.44
CA PRO A 306 3.48 -10.93 -3.24
C PRO A 306 2.17 -11.73 -3.21
N SER A 307 1.06 -11.04 -2.96
CA SER A 307 -0.31 -11.56 -3.04
C SER A 307 -1.08 -10.76 -4.08
N ILE A 308 -1.45 -11.40 -5.18
CA ILE A 308 -2.05 -10.72 -6.35
C ILE A 308 -3.56 -10.92 -6.39
N THR A 309 -4.33 -9.84 -6.51
CA THR A 309 -5.79 -9.88 -6.72
C THR A 309 -6.12 -9.76 -8.21
N VAL A 310 -6.83 -10.75 -8.77
CA VAL A 310 -7.23 -10.74 -10.18
C VAL A 310 -8.64 -10.15 -10.36
N ASN A 311 -8.85 -9.49 -11.50
CA ASN A 311 -10.14 -8.96 -11.92
C ASN A 311 -11.14 -10.11 -12.15
N VAL A 312 -12.32 -10.02 -11.53
CA VAL A 312 -13.39 -11.00 -11.65
C VAL A 312 -14.71 -10.26 -11.76
N GLU A 313 -15.46 -10.53 -12.84
CA GLU A 313 -16.78 -9.94 -13.12
C GLU A 313 -16.78 -8.42 -13.37
N GLY A 314 -15.64 -7.76 -13.13
CA GLY A 314 -15.39 -6.38 -13.48
C GLY A 314 -15.23 -6.14 -14.99
N ARG A 315 -14.71 -4.96 -15.34
CA ARG A 315 -14.59 -4.54 -16.74
C ARG A 315 -13.66 -5.49 -17.50
N GLY A 316 -14.15 -6.07 -18.59
CA GLY A 316 -13.37 -6.93 -19.48
C GLY A 316 -12.86 -8.23 -18.85
N ALA A 317 -13.28 -8.56 -17.63
CA ALA A 317 -12.70 -9.63 -16.83
C ALA A 317 -12.87 -11.02 -17.49
N THR A 318 -11.79 -11.79 -17.60
CA THR A 318 -11.87 -13.19 -18.05
C THR A 318 -10.96 -14.12 -17.26
N ALA A 319 -11.39 -15.38 -17.09
CA ALA A 319 -10.56 -16.42 -16.48
C ALA A 319 -9.27 -16.68 -17.29
N ALA A 320 -9.31 -16.45 -18.61
CA ALA A 320 -8.15 -16.56 -19.48
C ALA A 320 -7.13 -15.44 -19.21
N GLU A 321 -7.58 -14.21 -18.96
CA GLU A 321 -6.70 -13.11 -18.57
C GLU A 321 -6.01 -13.37 -17.22
N ALA A 322 -6.76 -13.86 -16.23
CA ALA A 322 -6.19 -14.22 -14.93
C ALA A 322 -5.17 -15.36 -15.05
N ALA A 323 -5.46 -16.40 -15.84
CA ALA A 323 -4.52 -17.49 -16.10
C ALA A 323 -3.28 -17.01 -16.87
N ALA A 324 -3.44 -16.10 -17.83
CA ALA A 324 -2.32 -15.47 -18.54
C ALA A 324 -1.41 -14.69 -17.59
N TRP A 325 -1.98 -14.03 -16.56
CA TRP A 325 -1.17 -13.34 -15.55
C TRP A 325 -0.37 -14.32 -14.69
N VAL A 326 -0.98 -15.46 -14.29
CA VAL A 326 -0.27 -16.55 -13.62
C VAL A 326 0.86 -17.08 -14.50
N GLU A 327 0.62 -17.25 -15.80
CA GLU A 327 1.64 -17.73 -16.74
C GLU A 327 2.77 -16.70 -16.93
N TYR A 328 2.43 -15.42 -17.03
CA TYR A 328 3.40 -14.33 -17.05
C TYR A 328 4.29 -14.40 -15.81
N CYS A 329 3.70 -14.60 -14.64
CA CYS A 329 4.45 -14.63 -13.39
C CYS A 329 5.28 -15.90 -13.19
N ASN A 330 4.71 -17.07 -13.48
CA ASN A 330 5.24 -18.36 -13.03
C ASN A 330 5.67 -19.29 -14.18
N GLY A 331 5.25 -19.02 -15.41
CA GLY A 331 5.52 -19.85 -16.58
C GLY A 331 7.00 -19.84 -17.00
N PRO A 332 7.48 -20.92 -17.64
CA PRO A 332 8.83 -20.97 -18.20
C PRO A 332 8.98 -20.04 -19.40
N THR A 333 10.20 -19.67 -19.77
CA THR A 333 10.47 -18.79 -20.93
C THR A 333 10.07 -19.39 -22.28
N SER A 334 9.70 -20.68 -22.32
CA SER A 334 9.18 -21.36 -23.51
C SER A 334 7.66 -21.22 -23.68
N SER A 335 6.95 -20.72 -22.66
CA SER A 335 5.51 -20.48 -22.73
C SER A 335 5.22 -19.07 -23.28
N THR A 336 3.99 -18.80 -23.72
CA THR A 336 3.62 -17.53 -24.36
C THR A 336 3.90 -16.34 -23.46
N TYR A 337 3.35 -16.35 -22.24
CA TYR A 337 3.48 -15.21 -21.33
C TYR A 337 4.78 -15.26 -20.51
N GLY A 338 5.38 -16.44 -20.30
CA GLY A 338 6.72 -16.55 -19.74
C GLY A 338 7.80 -16.01 -20.69
N ALA A 339 7.66 -16.20 -22.00
CA ALA A 339 8.51 -15.56 -23.01
C ALA A 339 8.32 -14.03 -23.04
N MET A 340 7.07 -13.55 -22.87
CA MET A 340 6.78 -12.13 -22.73
C MET A 340 7.50 -11.54 -21.51
N ARG A 341 7.38 -12.17 -20.33
CA ARG A 341 8.11 -11.77 -19.11
C ARG A 341 9.63 -11.72 -19.34
N ALA A 342 10.18 -12.71 -20.03
CA ALA A 342 11.60 -12.74 -20.37
C ALA A 342 12.03 -11.58 -21.29
N ARG A 343 11.22 -11.27 -22.31
CA ARG A 343 11.43 -10.12 -23.21
C ARG A 343 11.33 -8.79 -22.47
N ASP A 344 10.48 -8.71 -21.46
CA ASP A 344 10.32 -7.54 -20.61
C ASP A 344 11.50 -7.36 -19.62
N GLY A 345 12.51 -8.24 -19.66
CA GLY A 345 13.74 -8.16 -18.87
C GLY A 345 13.80 -9.11 -17.67
N HIS A 346 12.81 -9.99 -17.50
CA HIS A 346 12.68 -10.85 -16.32
C HIS A 346 12.60 -12.34 -16.72
N PRO A 347 13.71 -12.97 -17.12
CA PRO A 347 13.68 -14.34 -17.62
C PRO A 347 13.27 -15.38 -16.57
N GLN A 348 13.65 -15.18 -15.30
CA GLN A 348 13.29 -16.10 -14.23
C GLN A 348 11.83 -15.94 -13.81
N PRO A 349 11.08 -17.04 -13.59
CA PRO A 349 9.74 -16.97 -13.00
C PRO A 349 9.77 -16.28 -11.64
N TYR A 350 8.78 -15.44 -11.37
CA TYR A 350 8.61 -14.76 -10.09
C TYR A 350 8.13 -15.68 -8.96
N GLN A 351 7.51 -16.81 -9.30
CA GLN A 351 6.98 -17.80 -8.35
C GLN A 351 5.98 -17.17 -7.36
N VAL A 352 5.03 -16.38 -7.87
CA VAL A 352 3.96 -15.78 -7.07
C VAL A 352 3.03 -16.88 -6.59
N ARG A 353 2.89 -17.00 -5.27
CA ARG A 353 2.14 -18.07 -4.62
C ARG A 353 0.69 -17.71 -4.32
N TYR A 354 0.42 -16.49 -3.84
CA TYR A 354 -0.89 -16.10 -3.35
C TYR A 354 -1.66 -15.33 -4.42
N TRP A 355 -2.84 -15.86 -4.75
CA TRP A 355 -3.72 -15.29 -5.77
C TRP A 355 -5.14 -15.17 -5.22
N GLU A 356 -5.67 -13.96 -5.23
CA GLU A 356 -7.04 -13.68 -4.82
C GLU A 356 -7.92 -13.50 -6.05
N ILE A 357 -9.09 -14.16 -6.05
CA ILE A 357 -10.02 -14.19 -7.18
C ILE A 357 -11.18 -13.24 -6.89
N GLY A 358 -10.99 -11.98 -7.27
CA GLY A 358 -11.93 -10.89 -7.06
C GLY A 358 -11.73 -10.14 -5.74
N ASN A 359 -12.40 -9.00 -5.61
CA ASN A 359 -12.47 -8.18 -4.39
C ASN A 359 -13.93 -7.82 -4.11
N GLU A 360 -14.39 -8.01 -2.87
CA GLU A 360 -15.71 -7.54 -2.36
C GLU A 360 -16.88 -7.68 -3.36
N ILE A 361 -16.95 -8.79 -4.10
CA ILE A 361 -17.93 -9.05 -5.18
C ILE A 361 -19.39 -8.88 -4.70
N TRP A 362 -19.62 -9.00 -3.40
CA TRP A 362 -20.93 -8.85 -2.78
C TRP A 362 -21.41 -7.38 -2.66
N GLY A 363 -20.51 -6.40 -2.71
CA GLY A 363 -20.81 -4.98 -2.46
C GLY A 363 -21.18 -4.21 -3.72
N ASP A 364 -22.29 -3.47 -3.71
CA ASP A 364 -22.79 -2.74 -4.88
C ASP A 364 -21.91 -1.55 -5.32
N TRP A 365 -20.97 -1.12 -4.47
CA TRP A 365 -19.92 -0.15 -4.78
C TRP A 365 -18.81 -0.71 -5.67
N VAL A 366 -18.70 -2.03 -5.78
CA VAL A 366 -17.70 -2.69 -6.61
C VAL A 366 -18.24 -2.88 -8.03
N ARG A 367 -17.40 -2.59 -9.03
CA ARG A 367 -17.75 -2.91 -10.42
C ARG A 367 -17.81 -4.42 -10.60
N GLY A 368 -18.88 -4.89 -11.23
CA GLY A 368 -19.06 -6.33 -11.45
C GLY A 368 -19.54 -7.07 -10.21
N HIS A 369 -20.11 -6.37 -9.23
CA HIS A 369 -20.74 -7.03 -8.08
C HIS A 369 -21.82 -8.03 -8.52
N SER A 370 -21.96 -9.11 -7.77
CA SER A 370 -22.95 -10.15 -8.03
C SER A 370 -23.35 -10.88 -6.76
N ASP A 371 -24.36 -11.75 -6.88
CA ASP A 371 -24.75 -12.64 -5.80
C ASP A 371 -23.73 -13.78 -5.57
N ALA A 372 -23.77 -14.37 -4.36
CA ALA A 372 -22.83 -15.41 -3.96
C ALA A 372 -22.79 -16.64 -4.89
N ALA A 373 -23.93 -17.00 -5.49
CA ALA A 373 -24.00 -18.15 -6.39
C ALA A 373 -23.34 -17.85 -7.74
N THR A 374 -23.52 -16.62 -8.23
CA THR A 374 -22.86 -16.12 -9.44
C THR A 374 -21.35 -16.07 -9.22
N TYR A 375 -20.91 -15.49 -8.11
CA TYR A 375 -19.50 -15.50 -7.72
C TYR A 375 -18.93 -16.92 -7.62
N ALA A 376 -19.59 -17.86 -6.93
CA ALA A 376 -19.11 -19.24 -6.78
C ALA A 376 -18.92 -19.96 -8.15
N ARG A 377 -19.83 -19.73 -9.10
CA ARG A 377 -19.70 -20.27 -10.47
C ARG A 377 -18.50 -19.66 -11.20
N ASN A 378 -18.19 -18.39 -10.99
CA ASN A 378 -17.04 -17.75 -11.63
C ASN A 378 -15.73 -18.13 -10.92
N LEU A 379 -15.70 -18.17 -9.60
CA LEU A 379 -14.58 -18.69 -8.81
C LEU A 379 -14.15 -20.08 -9.30
N THR A 380 -15.11 -20.98 -9.55
CA THR A 380 -14.86 -22.31 -10.13
C THR A 380 -14.12 -22.25 -11.47
N LYS A 381 -14.56 -21.38 -12.39
CA LYS A 381 -13.93 -21.21 -13.72
C LYS A 381 -12.51 -20.66 -13.62
N TYR A 382 -12.31 -19.65 -12.76
CA TYR A 382 -11.01 -19.01 -12.58
C TYR A 382 -10.02 -19.97 -11.90
N LEU A 383 -10.46 -20.70 -10.86
CA LEU A 383 -9.68 -21.76 -10.22
C LEU A 383 -9.16 -22.78 -11.24
N ALA A 384 -10.05 -23.27 -12.11
CA ALA A 384 -9.68 -24.24 -13.14
C ALA A 384 -8.66 -23.67 -14.14
N ALA A 385 -8.89 -22.45 -14.65
CA ALA A 385 -8.01 -21.82 -15.63
C ALA A 385 -6.62 -21.50 -15.05
N MET A 386 -6.57 -20.89 -13.86
CA MET A 386 -5.32 -20.47 -13.22
C MET A 386 -4.47 -21.67 -12.78
N ARG A 387 -5.08 -22.72 -12.21
CA ARG A 387 -4.34 -23.92 -11.80
C ARG A 387 -3.94 -24.84 -12.94
N ALA A 388 -4.57 -24.72 -14.11
CA ALA A 388 -4.09 -25.40 -15.31
C ALA A 388 -2.72 -24.86 -15.75
N VAL A 389 -2.41 -23.60 -15.41
CA VAL A 389 -1.10 -22.99 -15.64
C VAL A 389 -0.12 -23.35 -14.52
N ASP A 390 -0.51 -23.13 -13.26
CA ASP A 390 0.32 -23.44 -12.11
C ASP A 390 -0.53 -24.06 -10.98
N PRO A 391 -0.49 -25.38 -10.78
CA PRO A 391 -1.28 -26.04 -9.75
C PRO A 391 -0.77 -25.78 -8.32
N SER A 392 0.39 -25.13 -8.16
CA SER A 392 0.99 -24.85 -6.85
C SER A 392 0.51 -23.56 -6.20
N ILE A 393 -0.23 -22.72 -6.93
CA ILE A 393 -0.78 -21.47 -6.40
C ILE A 393 -1.75 -21.73 -5.24
N GLN A 394 -1.73 -20.84 -4.25
CA GLN A 394 -2.69 -20.78 -3.17
C GLN A 394 -3.74 -19.72 -3.47
N VAL A 395 -5.01 -20.13 -3.40
CA VAL A 395 -6.12 -19.25 -3.80
C VAL A 395 -6.86 -18.69 -2.59
N ILE A 396 -7.10 -17.39 -2.64
CA ILE A 396 -7.94 -16.62 -1.72
C ILE A 396 -9.26 -16.31 -2.44
N ALA A 397 -10.38 -16.83 -1.93
CA ALA A 397 -11.72 -16.54 -2.43
C ALA A 397 -12.36 -15.39 -1.65
N VAL A 398 -13.34 -14.69 -2.23
CA VAL A 398 -14.07 -13.59 -1.60
C VAL A 398 -15.15 -14.13 -0.65
N GLY A 399 -14.99 -13.85 0.64
CA GLY A 399 -16.03 -13.97 1.64
C GLY A 399 -16.62 -12.61 2.02
N ASP A 400 -17.44 -12.61 3.06
CA ASP A 400 -18.08 -11.43 3.62
C ASP A 400 -18.29 -11.58 5.15
N ASN A 401 -18.69 -10.50 5.82
CA ASN A 401 -19.26 -10.54 7.16
C ASN A 401 -20.65 -11.20 7.19
N ASP A 402 -21.35 -11.30 6.05
CA ASP A 402 -22.59 -12.07 5.96
C ASP A 402 -22.32 -13.58 5.89
N MET A 403 -22.78 -14.30 6.92
CA MET A 403 -22.70 -15.77 6.98
C MET A 403 -23.48 -16.46 5.86
N ALA A 404 -24.52 -15.83 5.30
CA ALA A 404 -25.28 -16.39 4.17
C ALA A 404 -24.45 -16.39 2.88
N TRP A 405 -23.72 -15.31 2.62
CA TRP A 405 -22.74 -15.24 1.53
C TRP A 405 -21.71 -16.36 1.66
N ASN A 406 -21.04 -16.43 2.82
CA ASN A 406 -19.98 -17.40 3.07
C ASN A 406 -20.46 -18.85 2.91
N ARG A 407 -21.63 -19.17 3.48
CA ARG A 407 -22.24 -20.50 3.32
C ARG A 407 -22.43 -20.83 1.85
N ARG A 408 -23.02 -19.91 1.09
CA ARG A 408 -23.33 -20.14 -0.32
C ARG A 408 -22.08 -20.33 -1.17
N VAL A 409 -21.05 -19.50 -0.98
CA VAL A 409 -19.76 -19.64 -1.69
C VAL A 409 -19.09 -20.98 -1.38
N LEU A 410 -19.11 -21.40 -0.11
CA LEU A 410 -18.52 -22.67 0.33
C LEU A 410 -19.28 -23.92 -0.15
N GLU A 411 -20.59 -23.83 -0.30
CA GLU A 411 -21.46 -24.90 -0.80
C GLU A 411 -21.40 -25.03 -2.32
N ASP A 412 -21.48 -23.90 -3.04
CA ASP A 412 -21.58 -23.89 -4.50
C ASP A 412 -20.22 -24.09 -5.21
N THR A 413 -19.11 -23.78 -4.54
CA THR A 413 -17.75 -24.00 -5.08
C THR A 413 -17.26 -25.41 -4.73
N ARG A 414 -17.14 -26.27 -5.73
CA ARG A 414 -16.72 -27.68 -5.54
C ARG A 414 -15.21 -27.83 -5.43
N GLU A 415 -14.48 -26.99 -6.14
CA GLU A 415 -13.02 -26.98 -6.19
C GLU A 415 -12.46 -26.45 -4.86
N PRO A 416 -11.43 -27.10 -4.29
CA PRO A 416 -10.84 -26.63 -3.05
C PRO A 416 -10.08 -25.31 -3.25
N PHE A 417 -10.19 -24.38 -2.33
CA PHE A 417 -9.37 -23.17 -2.26
C PHE A 417 -8.75 -23.04 -0.86
N ASP A 418 -7.71 -22.22 -0.73
CA ASP A 418 -6.85 -22.22 0.46
C ASP A 418 -7.31 -21.24 1.54
N TYR A 419 -7.88 -20.11 1.13
CA TYR A 419 -8.32 -19.05 2.02
C TYR A 419 -9.65 -18.42 1.60
N LEU A 420 -10.40 -17.89 2.58
CA LEU A 420 -11.55 -17.03 2.37
C LEU A 420 -11.24 -15.64 2.94
N ALA A 421 -11.26 -14.61 2.08
CA ALA A 421 -11.06 -13.21 2.43
C ALA A 421 -12.29 -12.65 3.15
N VAL A 422 -12.10 -12.01 4.31
CA VAL A 422 -13.18 -11.30 5.02
C VAL A 422 -12.65 -9.94 5.44
N HIS A 423 -13.40 -8.88 5.12
CA HIS A 423 -12.97 -7.51 5.36
C HIS A 423 -13.66 -6.91 6.58
N HIS A 424 -12.92 -6.20 7.43
CA HIS A 424 -13.47 -5.62 8.66
C HIS A 424 -13.20 -4.13 8.77
N TYR A 425 -14.18 -3.32 8.37
CA TYR A 425 -14.22 -1.90 8.70
C TYR A 425 -15.23 -1.65 9.82
N TYR A 426 -14.85 -0.85 10.80
CA TYR A 426 -15.77 -0.38 11.82
C TYR A 426 -16.03 1.11 11.68
N SER A 427 -17.31 1.46 11.53
CA SER A 427 -17.70 2.78 11.05
C SER A 427 -18.27 3.71 12.11
N ARG A 428 -18.25 5.01 11.81
CA ARG A 428 -18.97 6.06 12.55
C ARG A 428 -20.44 5.70 12.77
N ARG A 429 -21.08 5.14 11.74
CA ARG A 429 -22.50 4.74 11.77
C ARG A 429 -22.76 3.69 12.85
N ASP A 430 -21.85 2.72 12.98
CA ASP A 430 -22.01 1.62 13.92
C ASP A 430 -21.53 2.01 15.33
N MET A 431 -20.49 2.86 15.42
CA MET A 431 -19.95 3.37 16.69
C MET A 431 -20.91 4.34 17.37
N GLN A 432 -21.58 5.21 16.62
CA GLN A 432 -22.49 6.25 17.16
C GLN A 432 -21.82 7.12 18.25
N GLY A 433 -20.51 7.34 18.13
CA GLY A 433 -19.71 8.11 19.11
C GLY A 433 -19.40 7.39 20.43
N ASP A 434 -19.85 6.14 20.61
CA ASP A 434 -19.62 5.38 21.83
C ASP A 434 -18.27 4.63 21.76
N VAL A 435 -17.30 5.13 22.55
CA VAL A 435 -15.96 4.55 22.68
C VAL A 435 -15.99 3.13 23.22
N ALA A 436 -16.94 2.78 24.09
CA ALA A 436 -17.05 1.42 24.61
C ALA A 436 -17.42 0.42 23.49
N LYS A 437 -18.26 0.83 22.52
CA LYS A 437 -18.58 -0.01 21.35
C LYS A 437 -17.37 -0.24 20.47
N LEU A 438 -16.57 0.80 20.22
CA LEU A 438 -15.31 0.67 19.47
C LEU A 438 -14.38 -0.34 20.14
N LEU A 439 -14.15 -0.20 21.44
CA LEU A 439 -13.28 -1.13 22.17
C LEU A 439 -13.86 -2.54 22.21
N ALA A 440 -15.18 -2.72 22.27
CA ALA A 440 -15.82 -4.02 22.30
C ALA A 440 -15.90 -4.72 20.93
N ARG A 441 -15.81 -3.97 19.82
CA ARG A 441 -16.03 -4.48 18.46
C ARG A 441 -15.13 -5.67 18.08
N PRO A 442 -13.83 -5.73 18.43
CA PRO A 442 -13.01 -6.93 18.20
C PRO A 442 -13.63 -8.23 18.72
N LEU A 443 -14.31 -8.20 19.87
CA LEU A 443 -14.98 -9.39 20.44
C LEU A 443 -16.22 -9.84 19.66
N HIS A 444 -16.77 -8.98 18.80
CA HIS A 444 -17.80 -9.37 17.85
C HIS A 444 -17.20 -10.17 16.70
N TYR A 445 -16.05 -9.73 16.15
CA TYR A 445 -15.34 -10.49 15.12
C TYR A 445 -14.83 -11.83 15.65
N GLU A 446 -14.42 -11.91 16.92
CA GLU A 446 -14.05 -13.18 17.55
C GLU A 446 -15.19 -14.22 17.55
N ARG A 447 -16.43 -13.76 17.76
CA ARG A 447 -17.64 -14.60 17.66
C ARG A 447 -17.93 -14.99 16.22
N PHE A 448 -17.85 -14.04 15.29
CA PHE A 448 -17.96 -14.34 13.86
C PHE A 448 -16.96 -15.42 13.42
N TYR A 449 -15.72 -15.39 13.92
CA TYR A 449 -14.74 -16.47 13.64
C TYR A 449 -15.15 -17.82 14.25
N ALA A 450 -15.91 -17.85 15.34
CA ALA A 450 -16.45 -19.09 15.90
C ALA A 450 -17.55 -19.65 15.00
N ASP A 451 -18.42 -18.78 14.50
CA ASP A 451 -19.49 -19.14 13.56
C ASP A 451 -18.92 -19.62 12.22
N MET A 452 -17.88 -18.95 11.71
CA MET A 452 -17.15 -19.39 10.51
C MET A 452 -16.46 -20.74 10.70
N ASP A 453 -15.81 -20.97 11.85
CA ASP A 453 -15.22 -22.28 12.15
C ASP A 453 -16.29 -23.38 12.22
N ALA A 454 -17.44 -23.10 12.83
CA ALA A 454 -18.57 -24.03 12.86
C ALA A 454 -19.07 -24.37 11.45
N LEU A 455 -19.27 -23.35 10.60
CA LEU A 455 -19.67 -23.53 9.20
C LEU A 455 -18.64 -24.35 8.41
N LEU A 456 -17.34 -24.07 8.57
CA LEU A 456 -16.28 -24.84 7.90
C LEU A 456 -16.23 -26.29 8.40
N ARG A 457 -16.60 -26.54 9.66
CA ARG A 457 -16.68 -27.88 10.25
C ARG A 457 -17.81 -28.75 9.70
N GLU A 458 -18.87 -28.15 9.17
CA GLU A 458 -19.97 -28.85 8.50
C GLU A 458 -19.53 -29.49 7.17
N ARG A 459 -18.45 -28.98 6.56
CA ARG A 459 -17.92 -29.55 5.31
C ARG A 459 -17.24 -30.90 5.55
N PRO A 460 -17.39 -31.87 4.60
CA PRO A 460 -16.67 -33.13 4.63
C PRO A 460 -15.16 -32.95 4.82
N SER A 461 -14.49 -33.94 5.41
CA SER A 461 -13.07 -33.90 5.78
C SER A 461 -12.14 -33.76 4.57
N GLY A 462 -12.00 -32.53 4.08
CA GLY A 462 -11.02 -32.08 3.09
C GLY A 462 -10.22 -30.89 3.64
N ARG A 463 -9.42 -30.27 2.76
CA ARG A 463 -8.65 -29.07 3.09
C ARG A 463 -9.60 -27.88 3.26
N ARG A 464 -9.97 -27.58 4.51
CA ARG A 464 -10.82 -26.43 4.86
C ARG A 464 -10.03 -25.14 4.64
N PRO A 465 -10.60 -24.13 3.95
CA PRO A 465 -9.94 -22.85 3.80
C PRO A 465 -9.76 -22.18 5.18
N ARG A 466 -8.65 -21.48 5.33
CA ARG A 466 -8.42 -20.57 6.47
C ARG A 466 -8.94 -19.17 6.14
N LEU A 467 -8.99 -18.27 7.11
CA LEU A 467 -9.40 -16.89 6.86
C LEU A 467 -8.20 -16.01 6.52
N ALA A 468 -8.39 -15.15 5.52
CA ALA A 468 -7.53 -14.01 5.25
C ALA A 468 -8.31 -12.73 5.62
N ILE A 469 -7.90 -12.03 6.68
CA ILE A 469 -8.46 -10.73 7.04
C ILE A 469 -7.62 -9.64 6.36
N ASN A 470 -7.55 -9.73 5.04
CA ASN A 470 -6.66 -8.97 4.17
C ASN A 470 -7.13 -7.54 3.86
N GLU A 471 -8.22 -7.11 4.51
CA GLU A 471 -8.54 -5.71 4.77
C GLU A 471 -9.17 -5.56 6.16
N TRP A 472 -8.65 -4.65 6.96
CA TRP A 472 -9.34 -4.18 8.16
C TRP A 472 -8.94 -2.75 8.50
N GLY A 473 -9.83 -2.02 9.15
CA GLY A 473 -9.58 -0.61 9.46
C GLY A 473 -10.76 0.07 10.15
N LEU A 474 -10.71 1.39 10.17
CA LEU A 474 -11.73 2.25 10.75
C LEU A 474 -12.27 3.21 9.69
N ASP A 475 -13.56 3.50 9.77
CA ASP A 475 -14.19 4.64 9.09
C ASP A 475 -14.61 5.63 10.16
N LEU A 476 -13.62 6.27 10.79
CA LEU A 476 -13.80 7.27 11.82
C LEU A 476 -13.25 8.63 11.36
N PRO A 477 -13.59 9.75 12.03
CA PRO A 477 -12.90 11.00 11.77
C PRO A 477 -11.39 10.81 11.97
N GLU A 478 -10.60 11.52 11.16
CA GLU A 478 -9.13 11.42 11.15
C GLU A 478 -8.52 11.50 12.57
N ALA A 479 -8.96 12.49 13.35
CA ALA A 479 -8.51 12.70 14.72
C ALA A 479 -8.77 11.51 15.68
N GLN A 480 -9.70 10.60 15.35
CA GLN A 480 -9.95 9.40 16.15
C GLN A 480 -9.15 8.22 15.64
N GLN A 481 -9.15 7.94 14.34
CA GLN A 481 -8.42 6.78 13.80
C GLN A 481 -6.90 6.94 13.84
N TYR A 482 -6.38 8.17 13.76
CA TYR A 482 -4.95 8.46 13.95
C TYR A 482 -4.54 8.58 15.41
N SER A 483 -5.45 8.32 16.35
CA SER A 483 -5.16 8.46 17.77
C SER A 483 -4.82 7.14 18.46
N VAL A 484 -4.38 7.24 19.71
CA VAL A 484 -4.24 6.08 20.60
C VAL A 484 -5.54 5.26 20.70
N LEU A 485 -6.71 5.88 20.54
CA LEU A 485 -7.97 5.15 20.49
C LEU A 485 -8.03 4.14 19.32
N GLY A 486 -7.58 4.55 18.14
CA GLY A 486 -7.45 3.64 16.98
C GLY A 486 -6.44 2.52 17.24
N ALA A 487 -5.32 2.83 17.90
CA ALA A 487 -4.35 1.82 18.33
C ALA A 487 -4.92 0.80 19.33
N LEU A 488 -5.75 1.24 20.29
CA LEU A 488 -6.41 0.33 21.24
C LEU A 488 -7.35 -0.65 20.53
N TYR A 489 -8.13 -0.16 19.57
CA TYR A 489 -8.95 -1.01 18.71
C TYR A 489 -8.09 -2.02 17.94
N ALA A 490 -7.04 -1.55 17.27
CA ALA A 490 -6.13 -2.38 16.48
C ALA A 490 -5.48 -3.47 17.32
N ALA A 491 -4.93 -3.14 18.49
CA ALA A 491 -4.26 -4.11 19.35
C ALA A 491 -5.22 -5.20 19.85
N ARG A 492 -6.45 -4.81 20.23
CA ARG A 492 -7.49 -5.78 20.59
C ARG A 492 -7.88 -6.68 19.43
N LEU A 493 -8.02 -6.13 18.22
CA LEU A 493 -8.30 -6.91 17.02
C LEU A 493 -7.16 -7.89 16.70
N MET A 494 -5.91 -7.45 16.82
CA MET A 494 -4.74 -8.32 16.60
C MET A 494 -4.60 -9.40 17.68
N ASN A 495 -5.03 -9.12 18.92
CA ASN A 495 -5.19 -10.16 19.95
C ASN A 495 -6.23 -11.21 19.54
N VAL A 496 -7.37 -10.79 18.98
CA VAL A 496 -8.39 -11.71 18.46
C VAL A 496 -7.82 -12.58 17.34
N PHE A 497 -7.03 -12.01 16.43
CA PHE A 497 -6.38 -12.77 15.36
C PHE A 497 -5.46 -13.86 15.92
N GLU A 498 -4.65 -13.57 16.94
CA GLU A 498 -3.83 -14.61 17.61
C GLU A 498 -4.69 -15.62 18.38
N ARG A 499 -5.76 -15.17 19.05
CA ARG A 499 -6.70 -16.08 19.71
C ARG A 499 -7.35 -17.06 18.74
N ARG A 500 -7.58 -16.64 17.50
CA ARG A 500 -8.14 -17.46 16.42
C ARG A 500 -7.10 -17.85 15.36
N GLY A 501 -5.82 -17.94 15.72
CA GLY A 501 -4.72 -18.27 14.79
C GLY A 501 -4.83 -19.66 14.15
N ASP A 502 -5.63 -20.55 14.72
CA ASP A 502 -6.08 -21.81 14.11
C ASP A 502 -6.85 -21.60 12.81
N LEU A 503 -7.59 -20.49 12.70
CA LEU A 503 -8.42 -20.14 11.55
C LEU A 503 -7.89 -18.93 10.77
N VAL A 504 -7.54 -17.84 11.45
CA VAL A 504 -7.04 -16.60 10.84
C VAL A 504 -5.57 -16.76 10.49
N ALA A 505 -5.28 -16.80 9.19
CA ALA A 505 -3.94 -17.09 8.68
C ALA A 505 -3.19 -15.88 8.17
N MET A 506 -3.91 -14.84 7.74
CA MET A 506 -3.39 -13.64 7.11
C MET A 506 -4.22 -12.44 7.61
N SER A 507 -3.59 -11.30 7.81
CA SER A 507 -4.24 -10.03 8.13
C SER A 507 -3.47 -8.88 7.51
N ALA A 508 -4.17 -7.87 7.00
CA ALA A 508 -3.57 -6.65 6.46
C ALA A 508 -4.47 -5.46 6.78
N VAL A 509 -3.89 -4.42 7.36
CA VAL A 509 -4.60 -3.17 7.64
C VAL A 509 -4.74 -2.38 6.34
N SER A 510 -5.91 -1.76 6.15
CA SER A 510 -6.17 -0.85 5.05
C SER A 510 -6.13 0.60 5.53
N ASP A 511 -5.27 1.47 5.02
CA ASP A 511 -4.30 1.28 3.92
C ASP A 511 -2.85 1.37 4.41
N LEU A 512 -1.89 0.85 3.62
CA LEU A 512 -0.47 0.90 3.99
C LEU A 512 0.08 2.33 3.97
N VAL A 513 -0.08 3.03 2.85
CA VAL A 513 0.36 4.42 2.63
C VAL A 513 -0.82 5.23 2.15
N ASN A 514 -1.05 6.41 2.73
CA ASN A 514 -2.13 7.32 2.35
C ASN A 514 -3.45 6.55 2.11
N GLY A 515 -4.01 6.62 0.90
CA GLY A 515 -5.24 5.92 0.57
C GLY A 515 -6.46 6.62 1.15
N TRP A 516 -7.46 5.83 1.55
CA TRP A 516 -8.58 6.35 2.31
C TRP A 516 -8.04 6.94 3.64
N PRO A 517 -8.79 7.75 4.41
CA PRO A 517 -8.29 8.34 5.63
C PRO A 517 -7.69 7.34 6.66
N GLY A 518 -7.81 6.02 6.47
CA GLY A 518 -7.22 4.97 7.30
C GLY A 518 -5.72 4.69 7.11
N GLY A 519 -5.03 5.28 6.12
CA GLY A 519 -3.61 5.02 5.85
C GLY A 519 -2.69 5.04 7.09
N ILE A 520 -1.95 3.96 7.34
CA ILE A 520 -1.13 3.84 8.55
C ILE A 520 0.23 4.56 8.44
N ILE A 521 0.68 4.84 7.21
CA ILE A 521 1.77 5.76 6.87
C ILE A 521 1.15 6.92 6.11
N GLN A 522 1.33 8.14 6.61
CA GLN A 522 0.86 9.36 5.97
C GLN A 522 2.06 10.07 5.36
N ALA A 523 2.08 10.18 4.05
CA ALA A 523 3.20 10.65 3.26
C ALA A 523 2.76 11.79 2.35
N ASP A 524 3.33 12.97 2.57
CA ASP A 524 3.23 14.07 1.61
C ASP A 524 4.51 14.15 0.77
N ARG A 525 4.64 15.19 -0.05
CA ARG A 525 5.83 15.38 -0.90
C ARG A 525 7.10 15.65 -0.10
N THR A 526 6.98 16.31 1.05
CA THR A 526 8.08 16.88 1.83
C THR A 526 8.52 16.00 3.01
N GLY A 527 7.68 15.07 3.45
CA GLY A 527 7.95 14.18 4.56
C GLY A 527 6.84 13.14 4.78
N LEU A 528 6.85 12.53 5.95
CA LEU A 528 5.85 11.56 6.38
C LEU A 528 5.71 11.53 7.90
N PHE A 529 4.61 10.93 8.38
CA PHE A 529 4.46 10.46 9.75
C PHE A 529 3.77 9.08 9.75
N VAL A 530 3.78 8.41 10.89
CA VAL A 530 3.11 7.10 11.06
C VAL A 530 2.03 7.19 12.12
N THR A 531 0.92 6.48 11.93
CA THR A 531 -0.19 6.50 12.88
C THR A 531 0.10 5.60 14.10
N PRO A 532 -0.60 5.77 15.23
CA PRO A 532 -0.55 4.82 16.34
C PRO A 532 -0.92 3.38 15.94
N ILE A 533 -1.77 3.17 14.92
CA ILE A 533 -2.07 1.83 14.37
C ILE A 533 -0.83 1.22 13.71
N TYR A 534 0.00 2.01 13.02
CA TYR A 534 1.29 1.55 12.50
C TYR A 534 2.20 1.04 13.63
N LEU A 535 2.25 1.74 14.77
CA LEU A 535 3.09 1.36 15.91
C LEU A 535 2.65 0.00 16.48
N VAL A 536 1.33 -0.21 16.61
CA VAL A 536 0.77 -1.50 17.04
C VAL A 536 1.12 -2.62 16.07
N ASN A 537 0.95 -2.39 14.75
CA ASN A 537 1.32 -3.37 13.74
C ASN A 537 2.81 -3.73 13.81
N THR A 538 3.68 -2.72 13.94
CA THR A 538 5.13 -2.90 14.09
C THR A 538 5.47 -3.77 15.30
N LEU A 539 4.89 -3.49 16.47
CA LEU A 539 5.12 -4.26 17.70
C LEU A 539 4.68 -5.72 17.55
N TYR A 540 3.47 -5.95 17.05
CA TYR A 540 2.91 -7.29 16.92
C TYR A 540 3.67 -8.14 15.90
N ALA A 541 4.04 -7.57 14.75
CA ALA A 541 4.81 -8.24 13.72
C ALA A 541 6.23 -8.59 14.21
N SER A 542 6.90 -7.66 14.87
CA SER A 542 8.26 -7.85 15.42
C SER A 542 8.32 -8.85 16.60
N ARG A 543 7.18 -9.16 17.21
CA ARG A 543 7.03 -10.09 18.35
C ARG A 543 5.98 -11.15 18.07
N ARG A 544 5.96 -11.67 16.84
CA ARG A 544 5.07 -12.77 16.46
C ARG A 544 5.55 -14.09 17.05
N GLY A 545 4.80 -14.65 18.00
CA GLY A 545 4.99 -16.03 18.43
C GLY A 545 4.56 -17.03 17.35
N ALA A 546 5.04 -18.27 17.45
CA ALA A 546 4.57 -19.39 16.62
C ALA A 546 3.47 -20.21 17.30
N GLU A 547 3.45 -20.22 18.63
CA GLU A 547 2.51 -21.00 19.43
C GLU A 547 1.81 -20.08 20.42
N ARG A 548 0.48 -20.01 20.35
CA ARG A 548 -0.32 -19.31 21.35
C ARG A 548 -0.47 -20.20 22.59
N LEU A 549 -0.10 -19.65 23.74
CA LEU A 549 -0.17 -20.33 25.02
C LEU A 549 -1.54 -20.13 25.66
N ARG A 550 -1.99 -21.14 26.42
CA ARG A 550 -3.21 -21.03 27.21
C ARG A 550 -3.08 -19.91 28.23
N THR A 551 -4.01 -18.98 28.17
CA THR A 551 -4.05 -17.78 28.98
C THR A 551 -5.46 -17.61 29.54
N THR A 552 -5.57 -17.49 30.86
CA THR A 552 -6.82 -17.20 31.56
C THR A 552 -6.68 -15.86 32.28
N LEU A 553 -7.73 -15.03 32.22
CA LEU A 553 -7.77 -13.72 32.87
C LEU A 553 -9.02 -13.60 33.74
N ASP A 554 -8.87 -12.97 34.90
CA ASP A 554 -9.97 -12.59 35.78
C ASP A 554 -10.32 -11.11 35.58
N GLY A 555 -11.33 -10.82 34.75
CA GLY A 555 -11.83 -9.46 34.47
C GLY A 555 -11.86 -9.10 32.98
N ASP A 556 -12.39 -7.92 32.66
CA ASP A 556 -12.68 -7.47 31.29
C ASP A 556 -11.91 -6.20 30.86
N VAL A 557 -11.18 -5.58 31.80
CA VAL A 557 -10.43 -4.33 31.58
C VAL A 557 -9.01 -4.53 31.02
N VAL A 558 -8.54 -5.79 30.95
CA VAL A 558 -7.26 -6.17 30.33
C VAL A 558 -7.53 -7.22 29.25
N ASP A 559 -7.06 -6.96 28.04
CA ASP A 559 -7.07 -7.92 26.93
C ASP A 559 -5.63 -8.39 26.70
N LEU A 560 -5.35 -9.68 26.92
CA LEU A 560 -3.99 -10.23 26.83
C LEU A 560 -3.94 -11.52 26.00
N VAL A 561 -2.92 -11.63 25.16
CA VAL A 561 -2.48 -12.90 24.57
C VAL A 561 -1.02 -13.18 24.92
N ALA A 562 -0.73 -14.45 25.19
CA ALA A 562 0.63 -14.94 25.39
C ALA A 562 1.02 -15.88 24.24
N SER A 563 2.19 -15.66 23.64
CA SER A 563 2.71 -16.53 22.59
C SER A 563 4.20 -16.81 22.75
N ARG A 564 4.66 -17.92 22.21
CA ARG A 564 6.05 -18.40 22.28
C ARG A 564 6.70 -18.36 20.92
N SER A 565 7.96 -17.90 20.84
CA SER A 565 8.75 -17.89 19.60
C SER A 565 8.96 -19.31 19.05
N ALA A 566 9.20 -19.42 17.75
CA ALA A 566 9.38 -20.72 17.08
C ALA A 566 10.54 -21.55 17.65
N ASP A 567 11.59 -20.90 18.16
CA ASP A 567 12.75 -21.54 18.80
C ASP A 567 12.55 -21.83 20.30
N GLY A 568 11.39 -21.45 20.86
CA GLY A 568 11.06 -21.60 22.28
C GLY A 568 11.84 -20.69 23.23
N ARG A 569 12.67 -19.77 22.72
CA ARG A 569 13.58 -18.94 23.54
C ARG A 569 12.95 -17.64 24.04
N SER A 570 11.80 -17.24 23.52
CA SER A 570 11.12 -16.02 23.92
C SER A 570 9.64 -16.28 24.16
N MET A 571 9.11 -15.60 25.17
CA MET A 571 7.67 -15.50 25.41
C MET A 571 7.26 -14.05 25.24
N TYR A 572 6.23 -13.82 24.44
CA TYR A 572 5.66 -12.51 24.15
C TYR A 572 4.33 -12.39 24.87
N LEU A 573 4.18 -11.35 25.68
CA LEU A 573 2.92 -11.00 26.33
C LEU A 573 2.41 -9.71 25.69
N LYS A 574 1.27 -9.77 25.01
CA LYS A 574 0.67 -8.63 24.30
C LYS A 574 -0.58 -8.22 25.05
N ALA A 575 -0.49 -7.12 25.79
CA ALA A 575 -1.54 -6.68 26.69
C ALA A 575 -2.07 -5.29 26.31
N VAL A 576 -3.39 -5.14 26.40
CA VAL A 576 -4.11 -3.88 26.19
C VAL A 576 -4.89 -3.53 27.45
N ASN A 577 -4.66 -2.35 28.00
CA ASN A 577 -5.52 -1.79 29.05
C ASN A 577 -6.69 -1.05 28.40
N THR A 578 -7.91 -1.52 28.65
CA THR A 578 -9.14 -0.90 28.13
C THR A 578 -9.78 0.06 29.13
N ALA A 579 -9.26 0.15 30.35
CA ALA A 579 -9.64 1.21 31.29
C ALA A 579 -8.96 2.53 30.89
N LEU A 580 -9.72 3.41 30.25
CA LEU A 580 -9.20 4.66 29.68
C LEU A 580 -8.89 5.74 30.72
N ASP A 581 -9.45 5.61 31.92
CA ASP A 581 -9.41 6.60 33.00
C ASP A 581 -8.42 6.23 34.13
N ARG A 582 -7.85 5.03 34.12
CA ARG A 582 -7.01 4.53 35.20
C ARG A 582 -6.02 3.46 34.76
N ALA A 583 -4.90 3.40 35.47
CA ALA A 583 -3.97 2.29 35.39
C ALA A 583 -4.55 1.03 36.05
N VAL A 584 -4.32 -0.13 35.44
CA VAL A 584 -4.66 -1.45 35.99
C VAL A 584 -3.39 -2.19 36.39
N THR A 585 -3.40 -2.85 37.54
CA THR A 585 -2.32 -3.77 37.93
C THR A 585 -2.70 -5.17 37.48
N ALA A 586 -1.86 -5.80 36.66
CA ALA A 586 -2.01 -7.22 36.31
C ALA A 586 -0.97 -8.05 37.07
N GLN A 587 -1.43 -9.06 37.82
CA GLN A 587 -0.58 -10.08 38.42
C GLN A 587 -0.49 -11.27 37.47
N ILE A 588 0.68 -11.49 36.88
CA ILE A 588 0.90 -12.52 35.87
C ILE A 588 1.64 -13.71 36.50
N SER A 589 0.96 -14.85 36.56
CA SER A 589 1.53 -16.14 36.94
C SER A 589 1.83 -16.96 35.69
N ILE A 590 3.05 -17.48 35.59
CA ILE A 590 3.47 -18.36 34.49
C ILE A 590 3.81 -19.72 35.07
N ARG A 591 3.12 -20.77 34.62
CA ARG A 591 3.38 -22.16 35.00
C ARG A 591 3.78 -23.00 33.79
N GLY A 592 4.31 -24.20 34.05
CA GLY A 592 4.72 -25.14 33.00
C GLY A 592 6.04 -24.79 32.29
N MET A 593 6.65 -23.64 32.61
CA MET A 593 7.95 -23.21 32.10
C MET A 593 8.64 -22.30 33.12
N GLN A 594 9.95 -22.46 33.29
CA GLN A 594 10.79 -21.49 33.98
C GLN A 594 11.12 -20.33 33.03
N VAL A 595 10.80 -19.11 33.44
CA VAL A 595 11.09 -17.90 32.67
C VAL A 595 12.14 -17.04 33.38
N SER A 596 12.81 -16.19 32.61
CA SER A 596 13.65 -15.12 33.16
C SER A 596 12.88 -14.27 34.17
N GLY A 597 13.48 -13.96 35.33
CA GLY A 597 12.95 -12.97 36.29
C GLY A 597 13.03 -11.52 35.81
N ARG A 598 13.55 -11.28 34.60
CA ARG A 598 13.59 -9.97 33.92
C ARG A 598 12.77 -10.03 32.63
N ALA A 599 12.00 -8.97 32.38
CA ALA A 599 11.29 -8.77 31.13
C ALA A 599 11.73 -7.47 30.45
N ALA A 600 11.84 -7.47 29.12
CA ALA A 600 11.87 -6.22 28.36
C ALA A 600 10.44 -5.74 28.15
N VAL A 601 10.20 -4.43 28.22
CA VAL A 601 8.86 -3.87 28.07
C VAL A 601 8.92 -2.82 26.97
N GLU A 602 8.09 -2.97 25.95
CA GLU A 602 7.90 -1.99 24.87
C GLU A 602 6.47 -1.50 24.96
N ARG A 603 6.27 -0.18 24.87
CA ARG A 603 4.96 0.43 25.05
C ARG A 603 4.65 1.41 23.96
N VAL A 604 3.38 1.49 23.55
CA VAL A 604 2.87 2.74 22.97
C VAL A 604 1.94 3.38 24.00
N VAL A 605 2.39 4.52 24.49
CA VAL A 605 1.80 5.27 25.58
C VAL A 605 1.69 6.73 25.14
N ALA A 606 0.60 7.36 25.54
CA ALA A 606 0.42 8.79 25.40
C ALA A 606 -0.37 9.34 26.59
N ASP A 607 -0.27 10.64 26.80
CA ASP A 607 -0.94 11.35 27.89
C ASP A 607 -2.47 11.46 27.67
N SER A 608 -2.95 11.19 26.46
CA SER A 608 -4.36 11.18 26.10
C SER A 608 -4.68 10.09 25.08
N VAL A 609 -5.89 9.52 25.17
CA VAL A 609 -6.44 8.60 24.17
C VAL A 609 -6.64 9.27 22.81
N THR A 610 -6.73 10.60 22.77
CA THR A 610 -6.85 11.41 21.55
C THR A 610 -5.51 11.87 20.99
N ALA A 611 -4.38 11.48 21.59
CA ALA A 611 -3.07 11.85 21.07
C ALA A 611 -2.84 11.21 19.69
N VAL A 612 -2.41 12.03 18.72
CA VAL A 612 -2.15 11.64 17.32
C VAL A 612 -0.73 11.99 16.92
N ASN A 613 -0.20 11.31 15.91
CA ASN A 613 0.91 11.81 15.12
C ASN A 613 0.37 12.65 13.96
N SER A 614 1.16 13.63 13.52
CA SER A 614 0.82 14.51 12.38
C SER A 614 2.09 15.00 11.70
N PHE A 615 1.99 15.70 10.57
CA PHE A 615 3.15 16.35 9.96
C PHE A 615 3.82 17.38 10.88
N ALA A 616 3.05 18.06 11.74
CA ALA A 616 3.58 19.02 12.69
C ALA A 616 4.24 18.36 13.91
N THR A 617 3.74 17.19 14.31
CA THR A 617 4.21 16.43 15.48
C THR A 617 4.31 14.94 15.13
N PRO A 618 5.31 14.53 14.32
CA PRO A 618 5.35 13.19 13.72
C PRO A 618 5.60 12.06 14.73
N ASP A 619 6.11 12.39 15.91
CA ASP A 619 6.49 11.43 16.96
C ASP A 619 5.86 11.76 18.34
N ALA A 620 4.66 12.35 18.35
CA ALA A 620 3.91 12.62 19.59
C ALA A 620 3.49 11.32 20.31
N VAL A 621 3.23 10.27 19.55
CA VAL A 621 3.00 8.89 19.99
C VAL A 621 4.09 8.02 19.37
N LYS A 622 4.77 7.23 20.19
CA LYS A 622 5.88 6.36 19.75
C LYS A 622 5.99 5.12 20.61
N ILE A 623 6.77 4.15 20.12
CA ILE A 623 7.17 2.99 20.90
C ILE A 623 8.28 3.42 21.87
N THR A 624 8.14 3.11 23.16
CA THR A 624 9.11 3.42 24.24
C THR A 624 9.53 2.20 25.02
#